data_AF-G4D1W5-F1
#
_entry.id   AF-G4D1W5-F1
#
_cell.length_a   1.000
_cell.length_b   1.000
_cell.length_c   1.000
_cell.angle_alpha   90.00
_cell.angle_beta   90.00
_cell.angle_gamma   90.00
#
_symmetry.space_group_name_H-M   'P 1'
#
loop_
_entity.id
_entity.type
_entity.pdbx_description
1 polymer ?
#
loop_
_entity_poly.entity_id
_entity_poly.type
_entity_poly.pdbx_seq_one_letter_code
_entity_poly.pdbx_strand_id
1 'polypeptide(L)'
;MIEDQKHKSKLISSGLLEYYFHIGGNNIHLDIKFVDNKLIFNCSGEVPKEPDDLEHINELINLPRYDDVELYYAELLDLSDGDSS
;
A
#
# COMPACT_ATOMS: atom_id res chain seq x y z
N MET A 1 14.17 -6.72 -9.91
CA MET A 1 13.63 -5.39 -10.28
C MET A 1 12.12 -5.41 -10.51
N ILE A 2 11.56 -6.25 -11.40
CA ILE A 2 10.09 -6.32 -11.60
C ILE A 2 9.38 -7.13 -10.49
N GLU A 3 9.97 -8.24 -10.05
CA GLU A 3 9.46 -9.10 -8.96
C GLU A 3 9.25 -8.29 -7.66
N ASP A 4 10.26 -7.49 -7.31
CA ASP A 4 10.28 -6.64 -6.11
C ASP A 4 9.20 -5.55 -6.16
N GLN A 5 9.06 -4.86 -7.30
CA GLN A 5 7.99 -3.88 -7.48
C GLN A 5 6.60 -4.51 -7.38
N LYS A 6 6.41 -5.70 -7.95
CA LYS A 6 5.16 -6.47 -7.84
C LYS A 6 4.87 -6.88 -6.39
N HIS A 7 5.88 -7.31 -5.65
CA HIS A 7 5.74 -7.67 -4.24
C HIS A 7 5.38 -6.45 -3.38
N LYS A 8 6.13 -5.34 -3.51
CA LYS A 8 5.83 -4.05 -2.89
C LYS A 8 4.43 -3.56 -3.22
N SER A 9 3.98 -3.75 -4.46
CA SER A 9 2.62 -3.40 -4.89
C SER A 9 1.55 -4.11 -4.07
N LYS A 10 1.74 -5.41 -3.82
CA LYS A 10 0.81 -6.22 -3.04
C LYS A 10 0.77 -5.76 -1.57
N LEU A 11 1.93 -5.49 -0.98
CA LEU A 11 2.02 -5.02 0.40
C LEU A 11 1.29 -3.67 0.58
N ILE A 12 1.57 -2.70 -0.30
CA ILE A 12 0.91 -1.38 -0.25
C ILE A 12 -0.61 -1.53 -0.43
N SER A 13 -1.03 -2.35 -1.40
CA SER A 13 -2.46 -2.62 -1.64
C SER A 13 -3.13 -3.24 -0.40
N SER A 14 -2.47 -4.20 0.23
CA SER A 14 -2.98 -4.87 1.43
C SER A 14 -3.12 -3.89 2.60
N GLY A 15 -2.09 -3.07 2.86
CA GLY A 15 -2.12 -2.07 3.93
C GLY A 15 -3.19 -1.00 3.72
N LEU A 16 -3.37 -0.54 2.47
CA LEU A 16 -4.45 0.39 2.13
C LEU A 16 -5.82 -0.23 2.38
N LEU A 17 -6.06 -1.45 1.91
CA LEU A 17 -7.34 -2.13 2.11
C LEU A 17 -7.63 -2.36 3.60
N GLU A 18 -6.63 -2.80 4.36
CA GLU A 18 -6.76 -2.99 5.81
C GLU A 18 -7.14 -1.69 6.53
N TYR A 19 -6.48 -0.58 6.18
CA TYR A 19 -6.83 0.74 6.70
C TYR A 19 -8.29 1.11 6.36
N TYR A 20 -8.69 0.97 5.10
CA TYR A 20 -10.07 1.29 4.69
C TYR A 20 -11.11 0.42 5.40
N PHE A 21 -10.85 -0.87 5.62
CA PHE A 21 -11.75 -1.71 6.40
C PHE A 21 -11.76 -1.33 7.88
N HIS A 22 -10.62 -0.92 8.45
CA HIS A 22 -10.52 -0.50 9.85
C HIS A 22 -11.38 0.75 10.15
N ILE A 23 -11.42 1.71 9.22
CA ILE A 23 -12.25 2.92 9.33
C ILE A 23 -13.73 2.69 8.92
N GLY A 24 -14.13 1.44 8.67
CA GLY A 24 -15.50 1.07 8.31
C GLY A 24 -15.87 1.35 6.85
N GLY A 25 -14.88 1.33 5.96
CA GLY A 25 -15.06 1.52 4.52
C GLY A 25 -15.91 0.42 3.88
N ASN A 26 -16.83 0.83 3.01
CA ASN A 26 -17.66 -0.03 2.18
C ASN A 26 -17.52 0.38 0.70
N ASN A 27 -17.94 -0.50 -0.21
CA ASN A 27 -17.86 -0.27 -1.66
C ASN A 27 -16.45 0.14 -2.12
N ILE A 28 -15.42 -0.45 -1.51
CA ILE A 28 -14.02 -0.10 -1.75
C ILE A 28 -13.60 -0.55 -3.15
N HIS A 29 -13.00 0.37 -3.90
CA HIS A 29 -12.39 0.15 -5.19
C HIS A 29 -10.90 0.47 -5.11
N LEU A 30 -10.06 -0.43 -5.63
CA LEU A 30 -8.62 -0.23 -5.72
C LEU A 30 -8.17 -0.44 -7.16
N ASP A 31 -7.75 0.65 -7.79
CA ASP A 31 -7.14 0.67 -9.11
C ASP A 31 -5.63 0.80 -8.98
N ILE A 32 -4.90 -0.08 -9.66
CA ILE A 32 -3.44 -0.05 -9.72
C ILE A 32 -3.02 0.14 -11.18
N LYS A 33 -2.27 1.20 -11.46
CA LYS A 33 -1.82 1.55 -12.81
C LYS A 33 -0.32 1.80 -12.81
N PHE A 34 0.36 1.37 -13.88
CA PHE A 34 1.76 1.70 -14.10
C PHE A 34 1.86 2.76 -15.20
N VAL A 35 2.32 3.96 -14.86
CA VAL A 35 2.38 5.14 -15.75
C VAL A 35 3.73 5.82 -15.56
N ASP A 36 4.45 6.12 -16.65
CA ASP A 36 5.75 6.83 -16.62
C ASP A 36 6.77 6.25 -15.62
N ASN A 37 6.87 4.92 -15.58
CA ASN A 37 7.73 4.18 -14.65
C ASN A 37 7.37 4.38 -13.16
N LYS A 38 6.13 4.81 -12.87
CA LYS A 38 5.56 4.95 -11.53
C LYS A 38 4.36 4.04 -11.38
N LEU A 39 4.23 3.50 -10.18
CA LEU A 39 3.04 2.78 -9.76
C LEU A 39 2.07 3.76 -9.10
N ILE A 40 0.87 3.86 -9.63
CA ILE A 40 -0.19 4.74 -9.16
C ILE A 40 -1.29 3.87 -8.57
N PHE A 41 -1.59 4.10 -7.29
CA PHE A 41 -2.72 3.50 -6.59
C PHE A 41 -3.82 4.55 -6.50
N ASN A 42 -5.02 4.20 -6.97
CA ASN A 42 -6.21 4.99 -6.69
C ASN A 42 -7.14 4.11 -5.86
N CYS A 43 -7.31 4.46 -4.60
CA CYS A 43 -8.27 3.81 -3.72
C CYS A 43 -9.45 4.75 -3.49
N SER A 44 -10.67 4.25 -3.65
CA SER A 44 -11.89 4.99 -3.40
C SER A 44 -12.90 4.09 -2.70
N GLY A 45 -13.87 4.69 -2.03
CA GLY A 45 -14.89 3.96 -1.29
C GLY A 45 -15.76 4.90 -0.48
N GLU A 46 -16.72 4.33 0.22
CA GLU A 46 -17.61 5.05 1.12
C GLU A 46 -17.20 4.78 2.56
N VAL A 47 -17.01 5.83 3.35
CA VAL A 47 -16.69 5.72 4.77
C VAL A 47 -17.76 6.46 5.58
N PRO A 48 -18.15 5.95 6.77
CA PRO A 48 -19.23 6.54 7.56
C PRO A 48 -18.87 7.90 8.15
N LYS A 49 -17.57 8.14 8.39
CA LYS A 49 -17.01 9.40 8.88
C LYS A 49 -15.65 9.60 8.20
N GLU A 50 -15.28 10.84 7.94
CA GLU A 50 -13.92 11.20 7.56
C GLU A 50 -12.95 10.78 8.68
N PRO A 51 -11.87 10.03 8.36
CA PRO A 51 -10.86 9.64 9.35
C PRO A 51 -10.06 10.85 9.81
N ASP A 52 -9.82 10.94 11.12
CA ASP A 52 -9.09 12.07 11.71
C ASP A 52 -7.58 12.03 11.35
N ASP A 53 -7.09 10.90 10.83
CA ASP A 53 -5.70 10.62 10.43
C ASP A 53 -5.48 10.58 8.90
N LEU A 54 -6.50 10.89 8.10
CA LEU A 54 -6.43 10.79 6.63
C LEU A 54 -5.30 11.64 6.02
N GLU A 55 -5.08 12.84 6.54
CA GLU A 55 -4.00 13.73 6.08
C GLU A 55 -2.63 13.10 6.36
N HIS A 56 -2.44 12.51 7.54
CA HIS A 56 -1.21 11.85 7.92
C HIS A 56 -0.92 10.62 7.05
N ILE A 57 -1.93 9.80 6.75
CA ILE A 57 -1.81 8.66 5.84
C ILE A 57 -1.40 9.13 4.43
N ASN A 58 -1.99 10.22 3.94
CA ASN A 58 -1.61 10.81 2.66
C ASN A 58 -0.16 11.30 2.65
N GLU A 59 0.34 11.87 3.75
CA GLU A 59 1.76 12.24 3.86
C GLU A 59 2.66 11.00 3.78
N LEU A 60 2.36 9.95 4.55
CA LEU A 60 3.17 8.73 4.61
C LEU A 60 3.31 8.03 3.25
N ILE A 61 2.21 7.93 2.49
CA ILE A 61 2.21 7.26 1.18
C ILE A 61 3.06 8.02 0.14
N ASN A 62 3.24 9.33 0.33
CA ASN A 62 3.98 10.20 -0.58
C ASN A 62 5.44 10.45 -0.16
N LEU A 63 5.91 9.83 0.92
CA LEU A 63 7.31 9.95 1.34
C LEU A 63 8.26 9.29 0.33
N PRO A 64 9.50 9.83 0.18
CA PRO A 64 10.55 9.16 -0.58
C PRO A 64 10.77 7.75 -0.06
N ARG A 65 10.72 6.78 -0.97
CA ARG A 65 10.94 5.37 -0.66
C ARG A 65 12.42 5.04 -0.66
N TYR A 66 12.86 4.28 0.34
CA TYR A 66 14.24 3.83 0.47
C TYR A 66 14.26 2.30 0.41
N ASP A 67 14.65 1.75 -0.73
CA ASP A 67 14.54 0.31 -1.01
C ASP A 67 15.24 -0.55 0.07
N ASP A 68 16.42 -0.14 0.53
CA ASP A 68 17.19 -0.87 1.56
C ASP A 68 16.45 -0.94 2.91
N VAL A 69 15.75 0.14 3.28
CA VAL A 69 14.99 0.24 4.53
C VAL A 69 13.74 -0.61 4.43
N GLU A 70 13.04 -0.56 3.30
CA GLU A 70 11.84 -1.36 3.06
C GLU A 70 12.15 -2.86 3.03
N LEU A 71 13.26 -3.26 2.43
CA LEU A 71 13.69 -4.66 2.40
C LEU A 71 13.99 -5.17 3.82
N TYR A 72 14.71 -4.37 4.62
CA TYR A 72 15.02 -4.69 6.01
C TYR A 72 13.74 -4.89 6.85
N TYR A 73 12.76 -4.00 6.72
CA TYR A 73 11.49 -4.15 7.44
C TYR A 73 10.65 -5.31 6.91
N ALA A 74 10.70 -5.60 5.60
CA ALA A 74 10.02 -6.75 5.03
C ALA A 74 10.60 -8.06 5.57
N GLU A 75 11.93 -8.19 5.66
CA GLU A 75 12.60 -9.35 6.28
C GLU A 75 12.24 -9.48 7.76
N LEU A 76 12.23 -8.37 8.50
CA LEU A 76 11.91 -8.38 9.93
C LEU A 76 10.46 -8.82 10.21
N LEU A 77 9.55 -8.48 9.31
CA LEU A 77 8.12 -8.78 9.42
C LEU A 77 7.72 -10.09 8.75
N ASP A 78 8.69 -10.87 8.25
CA ASP A 78 8.47 -12.10 7.47
C ASP A 78 7.56 -11.86 6.24
N LEU A 79 7.65 -10.65 5.69
CA LEU A 79 6.95 -10.22 4.50
C LEU A 79 7.81 -10.40 3.25
N SER A 80 9.13 -10.64 3.39
CA SER A 80 10.06 -10.82 2.25
C SER A 80 9.79 -12.07 1.41
N ASP A 81 9.05 -13.03 1.96
CA ASP A 81 8.75 -14.28 1.28
C ASP A 81 7.54 -14.13 0.35
N GLY A 82 7.84 -13.77 -0.90
CA GLY A 82 7.02 -14.27 -2.00
C GLY A 82 7.27 -15.76 -2.14
N ASP A 83 6.38 -16.58 -1.58
CA ASP A 83 6.30 -18.05 -1.75
C ASP A 83 7.56 -18.72 -2.29
N SER A 84 8.27 -19.34 -1.36
CA SER A 84 9.07 -20.53 -1.61
C SER A 84 8.18 -21.63 -2.19
N SER A 85 8.02 -21.71 -3.52
CA SER A 85 7.48 -22.88 -4.27
C SER A 85 7.75 -22.80 -5.76
#